data_AF-A0A9E4H380-F1
#
_entry.id   AF-A0A9E4H380-F1
#
_cell.length_a   1.000
_cell.length_b   1.000
_cell.length_c   1.000
_cell.angle_alpha   90.00
_cell.angle_beta   90.00
_cell.angle_gamma   90.00
#
_symmetry.space_group_name_H-M   'P 1'
#
loop_
_entity.id
_entity.type
_entity.pdbx_description
1 polymer ?
#
loop_
_entity_poly.entity_id
_entity_poly.type
_entity_poly.pdbx_seq_one_letter_code
_entity_poly.pdbx_strand_id
1 'polypeptide(L)'
;MKRIVSFSLIRAVLIGVGSLTSCKSKKLEAPKGEVEIAVPCSGEDFWSDKGVFRANAVGESKDQMVSRKKAMSNARADLANSINTTIKGTIDNYVNSREFNNQEDVEERFEGLTREVINQELAGVKAICKKMFTTEDGTYKELS
;
A
#
# COMPACT_ATOMS: atom_id res chain seq x y z
N MET A 1 28.76 -65.41 -11.90
CA MET A 1 29.25 -64.88 -10.61
C MET A 1 29.55 -63.40 -10.75
N LYS A 2 28.91 -62.58 -9.89
CA LYS A 2 29.36 -61.26 -9.34
C LYS A 2 29.71 -60.16 -10.37
N ARG A 3 28.77 -59.24 -10.63
CA ARG A 3 28.67 -57.90 -9.98
C ARG A 3 29.95 -57.07 -10.10
N ILE A 4 30.00 -56.11 -11.03
CA ILE A 4 30.84 -54.87 -11.01
C ILE A 4 30.36 -53.80 -12.03
N VAL A 5 29.16 -53.95 -12.63
CA VAL A 5 28.50 -52.79 -13.26
C VAL A 5 28.13 -51.81 -12.14
N SER A 6 28.41 -50.51 -12.34
CA SER A 6 27.85 -49.37 -11.59
C SER A 6 28.71 -48.67 -10.53
N PHE A 7 29.97 -48.30 -10.79
CA PHE A 7 30.64 -47.29 -9.93
C PHE A 7 31.52 -46.24 -10.61
N SER A 8 31.68 -46.24 -11.94
CA SER A 8 32.60 -45.29 -12.61
C SER A 8 31.94 -44.20 -13.47
N LEU A 9 30.60 -44.09 -13.48
CA LEU A 9 29.86 -43.09 -14.27
C LEU A 9 29.04 -42.08 -13.42
N ILE A 10 29.10 -42.15 -12.09
CA ILE A 10 28.45 -41.19 -11.17
C ILE A 10 29.50 -40.24 -10.56
N ARG A 11 30.41 -39.72 -11.38
CA ARG A 11 31.37 -38.65 -11.01
C ARG A 11 31.28 -37.43 -11.92
N ALA A 12 30.15 -37.23 -12.59
CA ALA A 12 29.94 -36.13 -13.54
C ALA A 12 28.64 -35.31 -13.31
N VAL A 13 28.05 -35.33 -12.10
CA VAL A 13 26.80 -34.58 -11.80
C VAL A 13 26.88 -33.76 -10.50
N LEU A 14 28.07 -33.54 -9.94
CA LEU A 14 28.27 -32.65 -8.79
C LEU A 14 29.12 -31.42 -9.15
N ILE A 15 28.69 -30.70 -10.18
CA ILE A 15 28.93 -29.25 -10.33
C ILE A 15 27.53 -28.66 -10.17
N GLY A 16 27.07 -28.43 -8.94
CA GLY A 16 27.49 -27.23 -8.24
C GLY A 16 26.43 -26.17 -8.48
N VAL A 17 25.25 -26.44 -7.92
CA VAL A 17 24.16 -25.50 -7.73
C VAL A 17 24.72 -24.25 -7.05
N GLY A 18 24.74 -23.13 -7.77
CA GLY A 18 25.30 -21.86 -7.31
C GLY A 18 25.67 -21.05 -8.55
N SER A 19 24.77 -20.27 -9.14
CA SER A 19 24.27 -19.08 -8.48
C SER A 19 22.97 -18.65 -9.16
N LEU A 20 21.82 -19.02 -8.58
CA LEU A 20 20.68 -18.12 -8.66
C LEU A 20 21.03 -16.98 -7.71
N THR A 21 21.67 -15.94 -8.24
CA THR A 21 21.79 -14.67 -7.54
C THR A 21 20.39 -14.11 -7.42
N SER A 22 19.72 -14.58 -6.36
CA SER A 22 18.65 -13.90 -5.66
C SER A 22 18.89 -12.40 -5.79
N CYS A 23 17.90 -11.69 -6.36
CA CYS A 23 17.77 -10.25 -6.25
C CYS A 23 17.76 -9.88 -4.76
N LYS A 24 18.94 -9.76 -4.16
CA LYS A 24 19.12 -8.97 -2.95
C LYS A 24 18.87 -7.54 -3.37
N SER A 25 17.65 -7.08 -3.12
CA SER A 25 17.31 -5.67 -3.07
C SER A 25 18.43 -4.95 -2.33
N LYS A 26 19.19 -4.11 -3.06
CA LYS A 26 20.13 -3.18 -2.44
C LYS A 26 19.31 -2.37 -1.44
N LYS A 27 19.61 -2.50 -0.15
CA LYS A 27 19.17 -1.51 0.84
C LYS A 27 19.67 -0.16 0.36
N LEU A 28 18.73 0.74 0.08
CA LEU A 28 19.02 2.15 -0.18
C LEU A 28 19.63 2.70 1.11
N GLU A 29 20.95 2.75 1.21
CA GLU A 29 21.60 3.42 2.33
C GLU A 29 21.40 4.92 2.16
N ALA A 30 20.84 5.55 3.19
CA ALA A 30 20.59 6.99 3.21
C ALA A 30 21.92 7.74 2.94
N PRO A 31 21.94 8.73 2.01
CA PRO A 31 23.07 9.60 1.78
C PRO A 31 23.66 10.17 3.10
N LYS A 32 24.98 10.35 3.15
CA LYS A 32 25.65 10.87 4.35
C LYS A 32 25.03 12.20 4.78
N GLY A 33 24.39 12.22 5.95
CA GLY A 33 23.70 13.39 6.50
C GLY A 33 22.18 13.26 6.55
N GLU A 34 21.60 12.23 5.92
CA GLU A 34 20.17 11.93 5.97
C GLU A 34 19.89 10.91 7.08
N VAL A 35 18.97 11.25 7.98
CA VAL A 35 18.47 10.33 9.00
C VAL A 35 17.28 9.60 8.41
N GLU A 36 17.39 8.28 8.26
CA GLU A 36 16.27 7.44 7.85
C GLU A 36 15.18 7.49 8.94
N ILE A 37 14.03 8.07 8.62
CA ILE A 37 12.89 8.11 9.52
C ILE A 37 12.05 6.87 9.24
N ALA A 38 12.10 5.90 10.16
CA ALA A 38 11.21 4.74 10.12
C ALA A 38 9.77 5.20 10.40
N VAL A 39 8.98 5.35 9.32
CA VAL A 39 7.56 5.67 9.45
C VAL A 39 6.83 4.43 9.98
N PRO A 40 6.20 4.50 11.16
CA PRO A 40 5.43 3.38 11.67
C PRO A 40 4.22 3.09 10.76
N CYS A 41 3.56 1.94 10.89
CA CYS A 41 2.35 1.63 10.10
C CYS A 41 2.53 1.86 8.57
N SER A 42 3.73 1.63 8.06
CA SER A 42 4.10 1.77 6.65
C SER A 42 4.98 0.58 6.26
N GLY A 43 4.93 0.19 4.99
CA GLY A 43 5.59 -0.99 4.45
C GLY A 43 4.62 -1.92 3.73
N GLU A 44 5.14 -3.03 3.21
CA GLU A 44 4.39 -3.98 2.37
C GLU A 44 3.10 -4.48 3.04
N ASP A 45 3.11 -4.67 4.36
CA ASP A 45 1.94 -5.12 5.14
C ASP A 45 0.81 -4.06 5.25
N PHE A 46 1.13 -2.78 5.00
CA PHE A 46 0.20 -1.65 5.17
C PHE A 46 -0.16 -0.96 3.84
N TRP A 47 0.50 -1.33 2.74
CA TRP A 47 0.21 -0.78 1.43
C TRP A 47 -1.11 -1.30 0.85
N SER A 48 -1.72 -0.50 0.00
CA SER A 48 -2.86 -0.96 -0.80
C SER A 48 -2.41 -2.09 -1.72
N ASP A 49 -3.25 -3.10 -1.86
CA ASP A 49 -3.04 -4.22 -2.78
C ASP A 49 -4.22 -4.30 -3.79
N LYS A 50 -4.24 -5.32 -4.64
CA LYS A 50 -5.29 -5.48 -5.67
C LYS A 50 -6.69 -5.70 -5.09
N GLY A 51 -6.80 -6.14 -3.84
CA GLY A 51 -8.07 -6.49 -3.20
C GLY A 51 -8.50 -5.54 -2.10
N VAL A 52 -7.58 -4.77 -1.51
CA VAL A 52 -7.85 -3.91 -0.36
C VAL A 52 -7.17 -2.56 -0.51
N PHE A 53 -7.98 -1.49 -0.41
CA PHE A 53 -7.48 -0.13 -0.26
C PHE A 53 -7.07 0.12 1.19
N ARG A 54 -5.86 0.63 1.37
CA ARG A 54 -5.29 1.01 2.67
C ARG A 54 -4.69 2.40 2.56
N ALA A 55 -4.92 3.21 3.58
CA ALA A 55 -4.33 4.53 3.74
C ALA A 55 -3.86 4.70 5.17
N ASN A 56 -2.80 5.46 5.35
CA ASN A 56 -2.28 5.86 6.65
C ASN A 56 -2.13 7.39 6.68
N ALA A 57 -2.41 7.98 7.83
CA ALA A 57 -2.23 9.42 8.01
C ALA A 57 -1.87 9.80 9.44
N VAL A 58 -1.23 10.96 9.55
CA VAL A 58 -0.80 11.53 10.82
C VAL A 58 -1.76 12.64 11.25
N GLY A 59 -2.00 12.74 12.55
CA GLY A 59 -2.70 13.85 13.17
C GLY A 59 -1.96 14.34 14.40
N GLU A 60 -1.73 15.64 14.48
CA GLU A 60 -1.06 16.27 15.63
C GLU A 60 -1.96 17.28 16.34
N SER A 61 -1.96 17.25 17.67
CA SER A 61 -2.72 18.18 18.51
C SER A 61 -2.22 18.18 19.94
N LYS A 62 -2.46 19.27 20.67
CA LYS A 62 -2.25 19.34 22.14
C LYS A 62 -3.16 18.40 22.94
N ASP A 63 -4.25 17.95 22.32
CA ASP A 63 -5.19 16.99 22.89
C ASP A 63 -5.05 15.62 22.21
N GLN A 64 -4.92 14.56 23.01
CA GLN A 64 -4.73 13.19 22.55
C GLN A 64 -5.91 12.66 21.71
N MET A 65 -7.13 13.03 22.05
CA MET A 65 -8.32 12.61 21.32
C MET A 65 -8.47 13.38 20.01
N VAL A 66 -8.09 14.66 19.99
CA VAL A 66 -8.08 15.48 18.78
C VAL A 66 -7.02 15.01 17.80
N SER A 67 -5.80 14.69 18.25
CA SER A 67 -4.76 14.14 17.38
C SER A 67 -5.20 12.83 16.73
N ARG A 68 -5.80 11.92 17.52
CA ARG A 68 -6.39 10.68 17.00
C ARG A 68 -7.52 10.94 16.01
N LYS A 69 -8.43 11.87 16.29
CA LYS A 69 -9.52 12.21 15.37
C LYS A 69 -8.99 12.80 14.07
N LYS A 70 -7.96 13.65 14.12
CA LYS A 70 -7.28 14.20 12.95
C LYS A 70 -6.64 13.11 12.10
N ALA A 71 -5.84 12.23 12.71
CA ALA A 71 -5.20 11.12 12.00
C ALA A 71 -6.24 10.25 11.28
N MET A 72 -7.31 9.89 11.98
CA MET A 72 -8.37 9.07 11.40
C MET A 72 -9.20 9.78 10.33
N SER A 73 -9.42 11.07 10.47
CA SER A 73 -10.11 11.86 9.45
C SER A 73 -9.28 11.96 8.18
N ASN A 74 -7.97 12.20 8.32
CA ASN A 74 -7.05 12.31 7.20
C ASN A 74 -6.92 10.96 6.48
N ALA A 75 -6.73 9.87 7.23
CA ALA A 75 -6.61 8.52 6.64
C ALA A 75 -7.88 8.12 5.88
N ARG A 76 -9.07 8.49 6.38
CA ARG A 76 -10.33 8.28 5.66
C ARG A 76 -10.43 9.12 4.40
N ALA A 77 -9.95 10.36 4.42
CA ALA A 77 -9.94 11.22 3.24
C ALA A 77 -8.99 10.66 2.16
N ASP A 78 -7.79 10.21 2.54
CA ASP A 78 -6.83 9.62 1.61
C ASP A 78 -7.34 8.29 1.03
N LEU A 79 -8.01 7.48 1.86
CA LEU A 79 -8.69 6.27 1.42
C LEU A 79 -9.80 6.57 0.40
N ALA A 80 -10.65 7.56 0.72
CA ALA A 80 -11.72 8.01 -0.18
C ALA A 80 -11.17 8.47 -1.53
N ASN A 81 -10.09 9.26 -1.49
CA ASN A 81 -9.42 9.76 -2.68
C ASN A 81 -8.84 8.61 -3.52
N SER A 82 -8.22 7.61 -2.89
CA SER A 82 -7.65 6.45 -3.58
C SER A 82 -8.72 5.60 -4.30
N ILE A 83 -9.88 5.41 -3.65
CA ILE A 83 -11.03 4.73 -4.25
C ILE A 83 -11.56 5.56 -5.43
N ASN A 84 -11.77 6.87 -5.21
CA ASN A 84 -12.26 7.79 -6.23
C ASN A 84 -11.38 7.81 -7.47
N THR A 85 -10.06 7.94 -7.31
CA THR A 85 -9.12 7.98 -8.44
C THR A 85 -9.08 6.67 -9.21
N THR A 86 -9.22 5.53 -8.52
CA THR A 86 -9.27 4.20 -9.16
C THR A 86 -10.54 4.03 -9.98
N ILE A 87 -11.69 4.44 -9.44
CA ILE A 87 -12.97 4.40 -10.17
C ILE A 87 -12.91 5.34 -11.37
N LYS A 88 -12.49 6.60 -11.18
CA LYS A 88 -12.34 7.58 -12.26
C LYS A 88 -11.41 7.08 -13.36
N GLY A 89 -10.22 6.59 -13.02
CA GLY A 89 -9.31 6.02 -14.01
C GLY A 89 -9.90 4.85 -14.80
N THR A 90 -10.73 4.02 -14.16
CA THR A 90 -11.43 2.93 -14.86
C THR A 90 -12.50 3.46 -15.82
N ILE A 91 -13.25 4.48 -15.41
CA ILE A 91 -14.25 5.14 -16.24
C ILE A 91 -13.61 5.86 -17.43
N ASP A 92 -12.55 6.64 -17.19
CA ASP A 92 -11.83 7.37 -18.25
C ASP A 92 -11.32 6.39 -19.30
N ASN A 93 -10.77 5.24 -18.89
CA ASN A 93 -10.38 4.18 -19.80
C ASN A 93 -11.58 3.59 -20.58
N TYR A 94 -12.72 3.39 -19.92
CA TYR A 94 -13.93 2.86 -20.57
C TYR A 94 -14.52 3.84 -21.59
N VAL A 95 -14.67 5.12 -21.22
CA VAL A 95 -15.20 6.19 -22.07
C VAL A 95 -14.24 6.51 -23.21
N ASN A 96 -12.93 6.57 -22.97
CA ASN A 96 -11.94 6.78 -24.04
C ASN A 96 -11.98 5.63 -25.07
N SER A 97 -12.19 4.38 -24.61
CA SER A 97 -12.35 3.22 -25.51
C SER A 97 -13.65 3.23 -26.32
N ARG A 98 -14.59 4.11 -25.99
CA ARG A 98 -15.92 4.19 -26.60
C ARG A 98 -16.25 5.64 -26.94
N GLU A 99 -15.95 6.06 -28.17
CA GLU A 99 -16.40 7.36 -28.70
C GLU A 99 -17.93 7.48 -28.59
N PHE A 100 -18.45 8.11 -27.52
CA PHE A 100 -19.88 8.30 -27.29
C PHE A 100 -20.23 9.78 -27.10
N ASN A 101 -21.37 10.19 -27.67
CA ASN A 101 -21.90 11.56 -27.70
C ASN A 101 -22.63 12.03 -26.42
N ASN A 102 -22.48 11.36 -25.28
CA ASN A 102 -23.16 11.70 -24.01
C ASN A 102 -22.20 11.62 -22.80
N GLN A 103 -21.00 12.18 -22.91
CA GLN A 103 -20.01 12.14 -21.83
C GLN A 103 -20.52 12.75 -20.51
N GLU A 104 -21.22 13.89 -20.57
CA GLU A 104 -21.67 14.62 -19.38
C GLU A 104 -22.67 13.82 -18.51
N ASP A 105 -23.73 13.25 -19.11
CA ASP A 105 -24.73 12.45 -18.39
C ASP A 105 -24.13 11.20 -17.71
N VAL A 106 -23.10 10.65 -18.35
CA VAL A 106 -22.39 9.46 -17.91
C VAL A 106 -21.49 9.81 -16.73
N GLU A 107 -20.76 10.93 -16.82
CA GLU A 107 -19.89 11.44 -15.77
C GLU A 107 -20.67 11.80 -14.49
N GLU A 108 -21.81 12.49 -14.60
CA GLU A 108 -22.64 12.85 -13.45
C GLU A 108 -23.14 11.61 -12.68
N ARG A 109 -23.63 10.59 -13.41
CA ARG A 109 -24.05 9.32 -12.82
C ARG A 109 -22.90 8.62 -12.10
N PHE A 110 -21.70 8.65 -12.67
CA PHE A 110 -20.54 8.04 -12.05
C PHE A 110 -20.04 8.80 -10.83
N GLU A 111 -20.08 10.13 -10.84
CA GLU A 111 -19.79 10.90 -9.62
C GLU A 111 -20.74 10.54 -8.49
N GLY A 112 -22.05 10.41 -8.80
CA GLY A 112 -23.06 9.95 -7.84
C GLY A 112 -22.76 8.56 -7.29
N LEU A 113 -22.51 7.58 -8.16
CA LEU A 113 -22.17 6.20 -7.76
C LEU A 113 -20.86 6.15 -6.96
N THR A 114 -19.85 6.94 -7.34
CA THR A 114 -18.57 6.97 -6.65
C THR A 114 -18.72 7.52 -5.23
N ARG A 115 -19.51 8.59 -5.05
CA ARG A 115 -19.83 9.13 -3.71
C ARG A 115 -20.55 8.09 -2.85
N GLU A 116 -21.49 7.33 -3.44
CA GLU A 116 -22.20 6.27 -2.72
C GLU A 116 -21.26 5.13 -2.30
N VAL A 117 -20.43 4.63 -3.21
CA VAL A 117 -19.43 3.58 -2.90
C VAL A 117 -18.47 4.04 -1.81
N ILE A 118 -17.95 5.27 -1.91
CA ILE A 118 -17.07 5.83 -0.88
C ILE A 118 -17.77 5.87 0.47
N ASN A 119 -19.03 6.31 0.53
CA ASN A 119 -19.78 6.36 1.79
C ASN A 119 -19.96 4.96 2.40
N GLN A 120 -20.29 3.95 1.58
CA GLN A 120 -20.46 2.57 2.02
C GLN A 120 -19.15 1.94 2.50
N GLU A 121 -18.07 2.08 1.73
CA GLU A 121 -16.74 1.56 2.08
C GLU A 121 -16.20 2.23 3.35
N LEU A 122 -16.30 3.57 3.45
CA LEU A 122 -15.80 4.32 4.62
C LEU A 122 -16.57 4.02 5.92
N ALA A 123 -17.83 3.57 5.84
CA ALA A 123 -18.59 3.12 7.00
C ALA A 123 -18.03 1.83 7.61
N GLY A 124 -17.38 0.97 6.81
CA GLY A 124 -16.78 -0.29 7.21
C GLY A 124 -15.31 -0.21 7.64
N VAL A 125 -14.68 0.97 7.59
CA VAL A 125 -13.22 1.09 7.79
C VAL A 125 -12.81 0.81 9.22
N LYS A 126 -11.94 -0.18 9.39
CA LYS A 126 -11.28 -0.52 10.65
C LYS A 126 -9.80 -0.13 10.61
N ALA A 127 -9.33 0.50 11.68
CA ALA A 127 -7.91 0.78 11.83
C ALA A 127 -7.13 -0.50 12.16
N ILE A 128 -6.09 -0.77 11.37
CA ILE A 128 -5.21 -1.95 11.45
C ILE A 128 -3.94 -1.68 12.26
N CYS A 129 -3.46 -0.43 12.29
CA CYS A 129 -2.30 -0.01 13.06
C CYS A 129 -2.54 1.37 13.66
N LYS A 130 -2.07 1.60 14.88
CA LYS A 130 -2.09 2.91 15.55
C LYS A 130 -0.82 3.07 16.34
N LYS A 131 -0.17 4.23 16.23
CA LYS A 131 0.97 4.60 17.09
C LYS A 131 0.87 6.05 17.53
N MET A 132 0.94 6.23 18.84
CA MET A 132 0.98 7.53 19.49
C MET A 132 2.41 7.91 19.86
N PHE A 133 2.73 9.18 19.64
CA PHE A 133 3.97 9.82 20.04
C PHE A 133 3.67 11.11 20.80
N THR A 134 4.54 11.44 21.75
CA THR A 134 4.59 12.76 22.37
C THR A 134 5.77 13.49 21.75
N THR A 135 5.56 14.72 21.31
CA THR A 135 6.62 15.57 20.76
C THR A 135 7.32 16.34 21.88
N GLU A 136 8.50 16.87 21.58
CA GLU A 136 9.27 17.71 22.51
C GLU A 136 8.50 18.99 22.90
N ASP A 137 7.61 19.47 22.01
CA ASP A 137 6.74 20.63 22.22
C ASP A 137 5.51 20.33 23.11
N GLY A 138 5.39 19.10 23.62
CA GLY A 138 4.27 18.67 24.46
C GLY A 138 2.96 18.46 23.69
N THR A 139 3.02 18.30 22.36
CA THR A 139 1.86 17.90 21.54
C THR A 139 1.82 16.37 21.39
N TYR A 140 0.64 15.85 21.06
CA TYR A 140 0.42 14.45 20.73
C TYR A 140 0.32 14.26 19.23
N LYS A 141 1.02 13.26 18.72
CA LYS A 141 1.03 12.88 17.31
C LYS A 141 0.56 11.43 17.20
N GLU A 142 -0.60 11.21 16.61
CA GLU A 142 -1.12 9.89 16.25
C GLU A 142 -0.77 9.60 14.80
N LEU A 143 -0.34 8.38 14.52
CA LEU A 143 -0.35 7.79 13.19
C LEU A 143 -1.37 6.66 13.17
N SER A 144 -2.28 6.67 12.19
CA SER A 144 -3.33 5.66 12.05
C SER A 144 -3.69 5.34 10.61
#